data_AF-A0A2P5BNV3-F1
#
_entry.id   AF-A0A2P5BNV3-F1
#
_cell.length_a   1.000
_cell.length_b   1.000
_cell.length_c   1.000
_cell.angle_alpha   90.00
_cell.angle_beta   90.00
_cell.angle_gamma   90.00
#
_symmetry.space_group_name_H-M   'P 1'
#
loop_
_entity.id
_entity.type
_entity.pdbx_description
1 polymer ?
#
loop_
_entity_poly.entity_id
_entity_poly.type
_entity_poly.pdbx_seq_one_letter_code
_entity_poly.pdbx_strand_id
1 'polypeptide(L)'
;MEAWVPLFDVFLNSPAPESEASQWLHQSFSASSSAGAPITTASFVSLLMKPFDAIVVDESSSFSSSSSSPPSTTRVMFVQTLPNMVQTRILSFLAVERRRFCRRDLCKLARNVLSGNPELDFWVERAARHLLDAVSESSYQWISCLSLDSGEGRLEDEFESLPGWLKDAAGTGDLLPWLPVLPEDLNSRTLSGDLGRNEDTLDQVNEYLEKLMDEVVGEIEIDDRKSDPVGPEIRNRALGLKARIMNFESTSKIVGLANEIRELCSDKRGDSSVVLELIEPWLVDDEIASVLISHLSNGSEEEFTWPSQVLCSIILPKFLVLDGPAPRVLLAATVEYSKLHRKTAVHALLLPLILRKNGINNPICDVITRVIKECLHPAHVSAICQKLLCGGKDERRVVCLSCHRNLISDEMVWTESLFNLFQSILNHNVCLTQDSVDHIVYQVQYSAERFSQSLKFGNFLLCLVTKCSPLLKSHKRILTEAVERTNTLVTKSLLSKLAVM
;
A
#
# COMPACT_ATOMS: atom_id res chain seq x y z
N MET A 1 -19.45 6.31 -22.28
CA MET A 1 -18.89 5.08 -21.68
C MET A 1 -18.10 4.31 -22.74
N GLU A 2 -18.65 4.05 -23.93
CA GLU A 2 -17.98 3.32 -25.03
C GLU A 2 -16.58 3.86 -25.39
N ALA A 3 -16.40 5.18 -25.45
CA ALA A 3 -15.09 5.80 -25.74
C ALA A 3 -14.00 5.53 -24.67
N TRP A 4 -14.40 5.12 -23.46
CA TRP A 4 -13.49 4.86 -22.33
C TRP A 4 -13.29 3.35 -22.06
N VAL A 5 -13.99 2.47 -22.77
CA VAL A 5 -13.90 1.00 -22.60
C VAL A 5 -12.45 0.49 -22.76
N PRO A 6 -11.66 0.93 -23.75
CA PRO A 6 -10.26 0.49 -23.87
C PRO A 6 -9.40 0.88 -22.66
N LEU A 7 -9.68 2.01 -22.02
CA LEU A 7 -8.96 2.45 -20.83
C LEU A 7 -9.31 1.60 -19.60
N PHE A 8 -10.58 1.21 -19.43
CA PHE A 8 -10.98 0.29 -18.37
C PHE A 8 -10.42 -1.13 -18.57
N ASP A 9 -10.29 -1.58 -19.83
CA ASP A 9 -9.65 -2.87 -20.15
C ASP A 9 -8.17 -2.89 -19.71
N VAL A 10 -7.44 -1.78 -19.91
CA VAL A 10 -6.07 -1.62 -19.39
C VAL A 10 -6.06 -1.71 -17.86
N PHE A 11 -6.98 -1.04 -17.16
CA PHE A 11 -7.02 -1.11 -15.70
C PHE A 11 -7.34 -2.51 -15.16
N LEU A 12 -8.10 -3.31 -15.91
CA LEU A 12 -8.45 -4.69 -15.54
C LEU A 12 -7.32 -5.67 -15.80
N ASN A 13 -6.72 -5.63 -16.99
CA ASN A 13 -5.90 -6.73 -17.51
C ASN A 13 -4.39 -6.42 -17.54
N SER A 14 -3.98 -5.15 -17.47
CA SER A 14 -2.57 -4.79 -17.59
C SER A 14 -1.76 -5.07 -16.31
N PRO A 15 -0.50 -5.54 -16.43
CA PRO A 15 0.43 -5.64 -15.30
C PRO A 15 1.03 -4.27 -14.90
N ALA A 16 0.97 -3.26 -15.77
CA ALA A 16 1.46 -1.90 -15.53
C ALA A 16 0.41 -0.86 -15.95
N PRO A 17 -0.74 -0.82 -15.26
CA PRO A 17 -1.91 -0.10 -15.71
C PRO A 17 -1.69 1.41 -15.83
N GLU A 18 -0.88 2.02 -14.96
CA GLU A 18 -0.64 3.46 -14.95
C GLU A 18 0.14 3.92 -16.19
N SER A 19 1.21 3.20 -16.57
CA SER A 19 2.02 3.55 -17.74
C SER A 19 1.29 3.31 -19.05
N GLU A 20 0.59 2.18 -19.16
CA GLU A 20 -0.18 1.85 -20.37
C GLU A 20 -1.41 2.75 -20.52
N ALA A 21 -2.09 3.08 -19.41
CA ALA A 21 -3.18 4.06 -19.40
C ALA A 21 -2.69 5.46 -19.80
N SER A 22 -1.51 5.87 -19.32
CA SER A 22 -0.90 7.16 -19.69
C SER A 22 -0.54 7.22 -21.16
N GLN A 23 0.01 6.12 -21.70
CA GLN A 23 0.33 6.00 -23.12
C GLN A 23 -0.93 6.02 -23.99
N TRP A 24 -1.97 5.28 -23.60
CA TRP A 24 -3.27 5.28 -24.28
C TRP A 24 -3.88 6.68 -24.27
N LEU A 25 -3.87 7.36 -23.12
CA LEU A 25 -4.37 8.72 -22.99
C LEU A 25 -3.63 9.68 -23.94
N HIS A 26 -2.30 9.57 -24.02
CA HIS A 26 -1.49 10.39 -24.93
C HIS A 26 -1.78 10.14 -26.41
N GLN A 27 -1.99 8.89 -26.81
CA GLN A 27 -2.32 8.50 -28.18
C GLN A 27 -3.73 8.96 -28.57
N SER A 28 -4.70 8.81 -27.67
CA SER A 28 -6.10 9.21 -27.88
C SER A 28 -6.25 10.73 -28.09
N PHE A 29 -5.49 11.54 -27.34
CA PHE A 29 -5.46 13.00 -27.57
C PHE A 29 -4.78 13.39 -28.89
N SER A 30 -3.82 12.60 -29.37
CA SER A 30 -3.09 12.87 -30.62
C SER A 30 -3.87 12.43 -31.87
N ALA A 31 -4.75 11.43 -31.73
CA ALA A 31 -5.54 10.85 -32.83
C ALA A 31 -6.91 11.52 -33.05
N SER A 32 -7.34 12.45 -32.18
CA SER A 32 -8.65 13.15 -32.23
C SER A 32 -8.87 14.09 -33.44
N SER A 33 -8.09 13.97 -34.52
CA SER A 33 -8.34 14.65 -35.80
C SER A 33 -9.39 13.96 -36.69
N SER A 34 -9.96 12.82 -36.28
CA SER A 34 -11.02 12.12 -37.03
C SER A 34 -12.33 11.94 -36.25
N ALA A 35 -13.38 12.65 -36.67
CA ALA A 35 -14.84 12.41 -36.64
C ALA A 35 -15.55 11.71 -35.45
N GLY A 36 -14.91 11.52 -34.28
CA GLY A 36 -15.55 11.05 -33.04
C GLY A 36 -15.63 12.16 -31.99
N ALA A 37 -16.57 12.04 -31.05
CA ALA A 37 -16.71 12.99 -29.93
C ALA A 37 -15.37 13.16 -29.18
N PRO A 38 -14.93 14.40 -28.87
CA PRO A 38 -13.62 14.64 -28.29
C PRO A 38 -13.51 13.99 -26.91
N ILE A 39 -12.52 13.10 -26.75
CA ILE A 39 -12.15 12.51 -25.46
C ILE A 39 -11.50 13.63 -24.65
N THR A 40 -12.12 14.06 -23.54
CA THR A 40 -11.56 15.09 -22.64
C THR A 40 -11.32 14.54 -21.25
N THR A 41 -10.27 15.00 -20.56
CA THR A 41 -9.97 14.58 -19.17
C THR A 41 -11.11 14.92 -18.20
N ALA A 42 -11.81 16.03 -18.42
CA ALA A 42 -13.02 16.38 -17.67
C ALA A 42 -14.17 15.37 -17.87
N SER A 43 -14.37 14.85 -19.08
CA SER A 43 -15.40 13.84 -19.35
C SER A 43 -15.12 12.49 -18.66
N PHE A 44 -13.85 12.17 -18.40
CA PHE A 44 -13.47 10.99 -17.65
C PHE A 44 -13.80 11.13 -16.16
N VAL A 45 -13.40 12.23 -15.52
CA VAL A 45 -13.72 12.47 -14.10
C VAL A 45 -15.23 12.58 -13.88
N SER A 46 -15.94 13.23 -14.81
CA SER A 46 -17.41 13.29 -14.80
C SER A 46 -18.06 11.90 -14.92
N LEU A 47 -17.50 10.99 -15.73
CA LEU A 47 -17.95 9.61 -15.81
C LEU A 47 -17.77 8.88 -14.48
N LEU A 48 -16.60 9.03 -13.82
CA LEU A 48 -16.30 8.41 -12.53
C LEU A 48 -17.21 8.90 -11.40
N MET A 49 -17.56 10.19 -11.42
CA MET A 49 -18.45 10.83 -10.46
C MET A 49 -19.95 10.65 -10.77
N LYS A 50 -20.30 10.00 -11.90
CA LYS A 50 -21.70 9.84 -12.31
C LYS A 50 -22.45 9.01 -11.26
N PRO A 51 -23.58 9.50 -10.71
CA PRO A 51 -24.34 8.75 -9.73
C PRO A 51 -25.05 7.56 -10.37
N PHE A 52 -25.08 6.44 -9.65
CA PHE A 52 -25.78 5.21 -9.93
C PHE A 52 -26.67 4.85 -8.72
N ASP A 53 -27.87 4.39 -9.00
CA ASP A 53 -28.81 3.94 -7.97
C ASP A 53 -28.56 2.45 -7.71
N ALA A 54 -27.96 2.11 -6.57
CA ALA A 54 -27.79 0.73 -6.13
C ALA A 54 -28.95 0.34 -5.21
N ILE A 55 -29.62 -0.78 -5.51
CA ILE A 55 -30.68 -1.34 -4.67
C ILE A 55 -30.01 -2.19 -3.60
N VAL A 56 -30.14 -1.81 -2.33
CA VAL A 56 -29.70 -2.64 -1.20
C VAL A 56 -30.80 -3.66 -0.90
N VAL A 57 -30.45 -4.95 -0.93
CA VAL A 57 -31.32 -6.02 -0.44
C VAL A 57 -30.77 -6.44 0.92
N ASP A 58 -31.46 -6.06 1.99
CA ASP A 58 -31.10 -6.49 3.35
C ASP A 58 -31.37 -8.00 3.49
N GLU A 59 -30.34 -8.83 3.42
CA GLU A 59 -30.44 -10.28 3.67
C GLU A 59 -30.69 -10.62 5.16
N SER A 60 -30.83 -9.63 6.04
CA SER A 60 -31.01 -9.84 7.49
C SER A 60 -32.47 -9.97 7.96
N SER A 61 -33.44 -10.14 7.05
CA SER A 61 -34.88 -10.24 7.42
C SER A 61 -35.56 -11.51 6.90
N SER A 62 -35.00 -12.68 7.23
CA SER A 62 -35.78 -13.93 7.22
C SER A 62 -36.19 -14.29 8.65
N PHE A 63 -37.52 -14.42 8.82
CA PHE A 63 -38.29 -14.68 10.04
C PHE A 63 -38.68 -13.46 10.89
N SER A 64 -39.62 -12.65 10.37
CA SER A 64 -40.89 -12.32 11.07
C SER A 64 -41.77 -11.46 10.16
N SER A 65 -43.05 -11.78 10.10
CA SER A 65 -44.05 -11.24 9.19
C SER A 65 -44.35 -9.75 9.38
N SER A 66 -44.69 -9.09 8.26
CA SER A 66 -45.51 -7.88 8.10
C SER A 66 -44.95 -6.51 8.54
N SER A 67 -44.21 -5.85 7.64
CA SER A 67 -44.39 -4.43 7.30
C SER A 67 -43.61 -4.10 6.02
N SER A 68 -44.29 -3.63 4.98
CA SER A 68 -43.69 -3.22 3.70
C SER A 68 -43.00 -1.85 3.82
N SER A 69 -41.70 -1.84 4.06
CA SER A 69 -40.83 -0.66 3.83
C SER A 69 -40.33 -0.68 2.38
N PRO A 70 -40.25 0.47 1.67
CA PRO A 70 -39.65 0.52 0.34
C PRO A 70 -38.14 0.21 0.44
N PRO A 71 -37.54 -0.41 -0.59
CA PRO A 71 -36.10 -0.69 -0.60
C PRO A 71 -35.32 0.63 -0.50
N SER A 72 -34.33 0.69 0.39
CA SER A 72 -33.40 1.81 0.49
C SER A 72 -32.50 1.81 -0.74
N THR A 73 -32.56 2.89 -1.52
CA THR A 73 -31.64 3.10 -2.65
C THR A 73 -30.48 3.98 -2.19
N THR A 74 -29.28 3.42 -2.17
CA THR A 74 -28.07 4.18 -1.86
C THR A 74 -27.49 4.69 -3.17
N ARG A 75 -27.38 6.01 -3.31
CA ARG A 75 -26.84 6.65 -4.51
C ARG A 75 -25.32 6.62 -4.45
N VAL A 76 -24.70 5.75 -5.22
CA VAL A 76 -23.24 5.53 -5.25
C VAL A 76 -22.63 6.09 -6.54
N MET A 77 -21.36 6.50 -6.53
CA MET A 77 -20.68 6.95 -7.74
C MET A 77 -20.29 5.77 -8.63
N PHE A 78 -20.20 5.96 -9.95
CA PHE A 78 -19.77 4.92 -10.88
C PHE A 78 -18.44 4.28 -10.49
N VAL A 79 -17.46 5.07 -10.03
CA VAL A 79 -16.17 4.53 -9.58
C VAL A 79 -16.35 3.51 -8.45
N GLN A 80 -17.31 3.74 -7.54
CA GLN A 80 -17.57 2.85 -6.40
C GLN A 80 -18.28 1.55 -6.79
N THR A 81 -18.82 1.48 -8.01
CA THR A 81 -19.43 0.24 -8.54
C THR A 81 -18.39 -0.72 -9.16
N LEU A 82 -17.14 -0.28 -9.31
CA LEU A 82 -16.05 -1.08 -9.88
C LEU A 82 -15.40 -1.97 -8.80
N PRO A 83 -14.74 -3.08 -9.16
CA PRO A 83 -13.96 -3.87 -8.21
C PRO A 83 -12.88 -3.02 -7.50
N ASN A 84 -12.64 -3.25 -6.21
CA ASN A 84 -11.71 -2.45 -5.39
C ASN A 84 -10.32 -2.29 -6.03
N MET A 85 -9.78 -3.39 -6.58
CA MET A 85 -8.52 -3.40 -7.34
C MET A 85 -8.51 -2.36 -8.49
N VAL A 86 -9.62 -2.22 -9.22
CA VAL A 86 -9.76 -1.30 -10.35
C VAL A 86 -9.89 0.14 -9.84
N GLN A 87 -10.64 0.35 -8.75
CA GLN A 87 -10.76 1.66 -8.10
C GLN A 87 -9.39 2.19 -7.65
N THR A 88 -8.60 1.36 -6.97
CA THR A 88 -7.23 1.70 -6.53
C THR A 88 -6.32 2.04 -7.71
N ARG A 89 -6.38 1.25 -8.80
CA ARG A 89 -5.58 1.51 -10.02
C ARG A 89 -5.95 2.83 -10.69
N ILE A 90 -7.25 3.13 -10.80
CA ILE A 90 -7.73 4.39 -11.38
C ILE A 90 -7.28 5.58 -10.53
N LEU A 91 -7.45 5.52 -9.22
CA LEU A 91 -7.07 6.61 -8.31
C LEU A 91 -5.55 6.84 -8.30
N SER A 92 -4.76 5.77 -8.37
CA SER A 92 -3.30 5.86 -8.45
C SER A 92 -2.83 6.46 -9.77
N PHE A 93 -3.43 6.05 -10.90
CA PHE A 93 -3.22 6.67 -12.20
C PHE A 93 -3.53 8.17 -12.20
N LEU A 94 -4.67 8.58 -11.60
CA LEU A 94 -5.03 10.00 -11.48
C LEU A 94 -4.04 10.81 -10.64
N ALA A 95 -3.40 10.18 -9.64
CA ALA A 95 -2.38 10.82 -8.82
C ALA A 95 -1.06 11.03 -9.60
N VAL A 96 -0.70 10.09 -10.47
CA VAL A 96 0.48 10.17 -11.36
C VAL A 96 0.28 11.22 -12.44
N GLU A 97 -0.86 11.19 -13.14
CA GLU A 97 -1.16 12.12 -14.26
C GLU A 97 -1.88 13.41 -13.81
N ARG A 98 -1.77 13.78 -12.52
CA ARG A 98 -2.49 14.91 -11.90
C ARG A 98 -2.42 16.24 -12.65
N ARG A 99 -1.33 16.48 -13.40
CA ARG A 99 -1.11 17.71 -14.19
C ARG A 99 -2.05 17.84 -15.39
N ARG A 100 -2.66 16.75 -15.85
CA ARG A 100 -3.57 16.72 -17.02
C ARG A 100 -5.05 16.85 -16.65
N PHE A 101 -5.37 16.76 -15.36
CA PHE A 101 -6.74 16.75 -14.84
C PHE A 101 -6.99 18.01 -13.99
N CYS A 102 -8.24 18.45 -13.93
CA CYS A 102 -8.65 19.59 -13.12
C CYS A 102 -8.44 19.28 -11.63
N ARG A 103 -7.60 20.09 -10.96
CA ARG A 103 -7.29 19.99 -9.53
C ARG A 103 -8.54 19.91 -8.65
N ARG A 104 -9.52 20.79 -8.92
CA ARG A 104 -10.78 20.84 -8.17
C ARG A 104 -11.61 19.57 -8.32
N ASP A 105 -11.65 18.99 -9.52
CA ASP A 105 -12.46 17.81 -9.80
C ASP A 105 -11.82 16.55 -9.23
N LEU A 106 -10.48 16.44 -9.26
CA LEU A 106 -9.76 15.38 -8.56
C LEU A 106 -9.95 15.44 -7.04
N CYS A 107 -9.86 16.64 -6.45
CA CYS A 107 -10.14 16.83 -5.02
C CYS A 107 -11.58 16.45 -4.66
N LYS A 108 -12.56 16.82 -5.48
CA LYS A 108 -13.97 16.44 -5.27
C LYS A 108 -14.18 14.94 -5.38
N LEU A 109 -13.63 14.31 -6.43
CA LEU A 109 -13.69 12.86 -6.62
C LEU A 109 -13.14 12.12 -5.40
N ALA A 110 -11.93 12.48 -4.96
CA ALA A 110 -11.29 11.79 -3.86
C ALA A 110 -12.01 12.02 -2.51
N ARG A 111 -12.51 13.24 -2.23
CA ARG A 111 -13.35 13.49 -1.04
C ARG A 111 -14.66 12.69 -1.08
N ASN A 112 -15.31 12.63 -2.23
CA ASN A 112 -16.57 11.90 -2.37
C ASN A 112 -16.36 10.37 -2.26
N VAL A 113 -15.21 9.86 -2.72
CA VAL A 113 -14.86 8.44 -2.53
C VAL A 113 -14.70 8.16 -1.04
N LEU A 114 -13.99 9.02 -0.31
CA LEU A 114 -13.79 8.87 1.14
C LEU A 114 -15.05 9.09 1.98
N SER A 115 -15.99 9.93 1.53
CA SER A 115 -17.24 10.20 2.26
C SER A 115 -18.37 9.22 1.93
N GLY A 116 -18.20 8.37 0.91
CA GLY A 116 -19.30 7.68 0.25
C GLY A 116 -19.66 6.29 0.79
N ASN A 117 -18.86 5.70 1.69
CA ASN A 117 -19.18 4.40 2.29
C ASN A 117 -18.44 4.19 3.62
N PRO A 118 -19.08 3.66 4.68
CA PRO A 118 -18.39 3.31 5.93
C PRO A 118 -17.48 2.06 5.80
N GLU A 119 -17.68 1.21 4.78
CA GLU A 119 -16.90 -0.01 4.53
C GLU A 119 -16.08 0.10 3.22
N LEU A 120 -15.26 1.15 3.08
CA LEU A 120 -14.33 1.26 1.96
C LEU A 120 -13.14 0.31 2.13
N ASP A 121 -12.77 -0.39 1.05
CA ASP A 121 -11.54 -1.19 1.03
C ASP A 121 -10.31 -0.33 1.29
N PHE A 122 -9.40 -0.87 2.12
CA PHE A 122 -8.18 -0.19 2.57
C PHE A 122 -7.34 0.39 1.43
N TRP A 123 -7.24 -0.30 0.30
CA TRP A 123 -6.43 0.14 -0.84
C TRP A 123 -7.12 1.25 -1.63
N VAL A 124 -8.44 1.23 -1.72
CA VAL A 124 -9.24 2.29 -2.35
C VAL A 124 -9.16 3.56 -1.52
N GLU A 125 -9.32 3.44 -0.20
CA GLU A 125 -9.24 4.57 0.73
C GLU A 125 -7.83 5.20 0.70
N ARG A 126 -6.78 4.38 0.77
CA ARG A 126 -5.40 4.86 0.70
C ARG A 126 -5.08 5.54 -0.63
N ALA A 127 -5.53 4.99 -1.75
CA ALA A 127 -5.32 5.61 -3.07
C ALA A 127 -6.07 6.94 -3.20
N ALA A 128 -7.28 7.05 -2.64
CA ALA A 128 -8.03 8.30 -2.59
C ALA A 128 -7.34 9.36 -1.71
N ARG A 129 -6.80 8.98 -0.53
CA ARG A 129 -6.01 9.89 0.31
C ARG A 129 -4.72 10.32 -0.37
N HIS A 130 -3.99 9.39 -1.00
CA HIS A 130 -2.79 9.72 -1.76
C HIS A 130 -3.09 10.67 -2.93
N LEU A 131 -4.22 10.49 -3.63
CA LEU A 131 -4.69 11.42 -4.64
C LEU A 131 -4.97 12.81 -4.04
N LEU A 132 -5.62 12.90 -2.86
CA LEU A 132 -5.82 14.18 -2.17
C LEU A 132 -4.52 14.85 -1.80
N ASP A 133 -3.56 14.12 -1.22
CA ASP A 133 -2.28 14.67 -0.81
C ASP A 133 -1.48 15.16 -2.02
N ALA A 134 -1.43 14.36 -3.09
CA ALA A 134 -0.74 14.69 -4.33
C ALA A 134 -1.34 15.93 -5.03
N VAL A 135 -2.65 16.12 -4.91
CA VAL A 135 -3.38 17.26 -5.48
C VAL A 135 -3.39 18.46 -4.51
N SER A 136 -3.08 18.27 -3.23
CA SER A 136 -3.09 19.32 -2.21
C SER A 136 -1.74 20.01 -2.00
N GLU A 137 -0.81 19.95 -2.98
CA GLU A 137 0.53 20.56 -2.91
C GLU A 137 0.58 21.79 -1.99
N SER A 138 1.25 21.53 -0.87
CA SER A 138 1.60 22.41 0.24
C SER A 138 1.72 23.89 -0.11
N SER A 139 0.77 24.68 0.37
CA SER A 139 1.01 26.09 0.69
C SER A 139 1.85 26.21 1.98
N TYR A 140 3.08 25.70 1.99
CA TYR A 140 4.10 26.06 2.99
C TYR A 140 4.68 27.46 2.69
N GLN A 141 3.80 28.44 2.51
CA GLN A 141 4.14 29.87 2.54
C GLN A 141 3.68 30.54 3.85
N TRP A 142 2.93 29.83 4.72
CA TRP A 142 2.44 30.46 5.96
C TRP A 142 3.59 30.83 6.91
N ILE A 143 4.67 30.04 7.00
CA ILE A 143 5.74 30.30 7.98
C ILE A 143 6.91 31.12 7.39
N SER A 144 6.64 32.03 6.45
CA SER A 144 7.68 32.97 5.94
C SER A 144 7.20 34.40 5.72
N CYS A 145 6.11 34.83 6.34
CA CYS A 145 5.69 36.24 6.30
C CYS A 145 5.18 36.74 7.67
N LEU A 146 6.01 36.67 8.71
CA LEU A 146 6.00 37.69 9.78
C LEU A 146 6.97 38.82 9.41
N SER A 147 6.81 39.35 8.20
CA SER A 147 7.45 40.60 7.81
C SER A 147 6.38 41.42 7.07
N LEU A 148 5.85 42.40 7.78
CA LEU A 148 5.08 43.50 7.21
C LEU A 148 5.99 44.25 6.24
N ASP A 149 5.86 44.03 4.94
CA ASP A 149 5.70 45.10 3.95
C ASP A 149 5.74 44.61 2.48
N SER A 150 4.79 45.15 1.72
CA SER A 150 4.79 45.40 0.28
C SER A 150 4.60 44.24 -0.73
N GLY A 151 3.61 44.43 -1.61
CA GLY A 151 3.80 44.30 -3.06
C GLY A 151 3.43 42.97 -3.72
N GLU A 152 2.13 42.79 -3.97
CA GLU A 152 1.51 42.32 -5.23
C GLU A 152 2.20 41.26 -6.11
N GLY A 153 1.47 40.14 -6.34
CA GLY A 153 1.81 39.16 -7.36
C GLY A 153 0.98 37.87 -7.29
N ARG A 154 -0.35 37.96 -7.44
CA ARG A 154 -1.18 36.76 -7.68
C ARG A 154 -0.96 36.29 -9.12
N LEU A 155 -0.24 35.19 -9.30
CA LEU A 155 -0.30 34.41 -10.53
C LEU A 155 -1.64 33.64 -10.51
N GLU A 156 -2.65 34.19 -11.19
CA GLU A 156 -3.90 33.46 -11.46
C GLU A 156 -3.62 32.32 -12.45
N ASP A 157 -4.12 31.13 -12.12
CA ASP A 157 -4.12 29.94 -12.98
C ASP A 157 -4.82 30.27 -14.32
N GLU A 158 -4.07 30.24 -15.42
CA GLU A 158 -4.53 30.50 -16.80
C GLU A 158 -5.75 29.64 -17.17
N PHE A 159 -5.88 28.46 -16.53
CA PHE A 159 -6.97 27.50 -16.71
C PHE A 159 -8.33 27.94 -16.14
N GLU A 160 -8.34 28.93 -15.23
CA GLU A 160 -9.56 29.42 -14.56
C GLU A 160 -10.03 30.78 -15.07
N SER A 161 -9.28 31.41 -15.97
CA SER A 161 -9.72 32.67 -16.57
C SER A 161 -10.86 32.43 -17.55
N LEU A 162 -11.98 33.16 -17.37
CA LEU A 162 -13.02 33.24 -18.39
C LEU A 162 -12.37 33.74 -19.69
N PRO A 163 -12.59 33.09 -20.84
CA PRO A 163 -12.13 33.59 -22.13
C PRO A 163 -12.54 35.05 -22.31
N GLY A 164 -11.65 35.90 -22.85
CA GLY A 164 -11.87 37.35 -22.89
C GLY A 164 -13.23 37.78 -23.47
N TRP A 165 -13.72 37.06 -24.49
CA TRP A 165 -15.02 37.29 -25.10
C TRP A 165 -16.22 37.09 -24.14
N LEU A 166 -16.08 36.25 -23.11
CA LEU A 166 -17.12 36.01 -22.11
C LEU A 166 -17.13 37.08 -21.01
N LYS A 167 -15.96 37.65 -20.70
CA LYS A 167 -15.84 38.81 -19.80
C LYS A 167 -16.46 40.06 -20.43
N ASP A 168 -16.29 40.24 -21.75
CA ASP A 168 -16.87 41.36 -22.49
C ASP A 168 -18.39 41.22 -22.65
N ALA A 169 -18.91 39.99 -22.76
CA ALA A 169 -20.35 39.72 -22.88
C ALA A 169 -21.12 39.91 -21.56
N ALA A 170 -20.50 39.60 -20.40
CA ALA A 170 -21.12 39.72 -19.08
C ALA A 170 -21.45 41.17 -18.66
N GLY A 171 -20.85 42.17 -19.31
CA GLY A 171 -21.16 43.59 -19.09
C GLY A 171 -22.43 44.09 -19.78
N THR A 172 -23.01 43.30 -20.69
CA THR A 172 -24.21 43.65 -21.46
C THR A 172 -25.32 42.67 -21.09
N GLY A 173 -26.09 43.04 -20.08
CA GLY A 173 -26.99 42.16 -19.33
C GLY A 173 -28.25 41.69 -20.03
N ASP A 174 -28.18 41.15 -21.25
CA ASP A 174 -29.29 40.39 -21.85
C ASP A 174 -28.85 39.63 -23.12
N LEU A 175 -27.93 38.67 -23.01
CA LEU A 175 -27.60 37.80 -24.13
C LEU A 175 -27.23 36.41 -23.63
N LEU A 176 -28.22 35.51 -23.53
CA LEU A 176 -28.16 34.06 -23.81
C LEU A 176 -29.51 33.41 -23.41
N PRO A 177 -30.59 33.56 -24.19
CA PRO A 177 -31.93 33.07 -23.84
C PRO A 177 -32.07 31.53 -23.81
N TRP A 178 -31.00 30.78 -24.09
CA TRP A 178 -31.00 29.31 -24.15
C TRP A 178 -30.16 28.65 -23.05
N LEU A 179 -29.61 29.42 -22.09
CA LEU A 179 -28.91 28.88 -20.92
C LEU A 179 -29.77 29.07 -19.66
N PRO A 180 -30.06 28.01 -18.87
CA PRO A 180 -30.80 28.14 -17.62
C PRO A 180 -29.82 28.52 -16.50
N VAL A 181 -29.35 29.76 -16.49
CA VAL A 181 -28.57 30.30 -15.36
C VAL A 181 -29.12 31.67 -15.03
N LEU A 182 -29.66 31.83 -13.82
CA LEU A 182 -30.14 33.10 -13.32
C LEU A 182 -28.94 33.95 -12.85
N PRO A 183 -28.97 35.29 -13.01
CA PRO A 183 -27.86 36.18 -12.62
C PRO A 183 -27.49 36.11 -11.13
N GLU A 184 -28.40 35.62 -10.30
CA GLU A 184 -28.24 35.54 -8.84
C GLU A 184 -27.29 34.41 -8.40
N ASP A 185 -27.11 33.36 -9.23
CA ASP A 185 -26.23 32.23 -8.92
C ASP A 185 -24.72 32.54 -9.10
N LEU A 186 -24.39 33.66 -9.73
CA LEU A 186 -23.00 34.07 -9.98
C LEU A 186 -22.38 34.90 -8.84
N ASN A 187 -23.21 35.44 -7.93
CA ASN A 187 -22.76 36.37 -6.89
C ASN A 187 -22.58 35.74 -5.49
N SER A 188 -22.88 34.45 -5.30
CA SER A 188 -22.92 33.81 -3.97
C SER A 188 -21.59 33.20 -3.49
N ARG A 189 -20.45 33.43 -4.18
CA ARG A 189 -19.18 32.76 -3.85
C ARG A 189 -18.27 33.49 -2.86
N THR A 190 -18.75 34.54 -2.21
CA THR A 190 -17.98 35.33 -1.24
C THR A 190 -18.76 35.53 0.05
N LEU A 191 -18.81 34.51 0.92
CA LEU A 191 -18.76 34.64 2.40
C LEU A 191 -19.01 33.26 3.05
N SER A 192 -18.00 32.73 3.74
CA SER A 192 -18.13 32.09 5.07
C SER A 192 -16.82 31.36 5.37
N GLY A 193 -16.04 31.93 6.28
CA GLY A 193 -14.78 31.40 6.75
C GLY A 193 -14.49 31.98 8.12
N ASP A 194 -15.34 31.66 9.10
CA ASP A 194 -14.97 31.70 10.51
C ASP A 194 -15.67 30.53 11.21
N LEU A 195 -14.86 29.61 11.75
CA LEU A 195 -15.14 28.76 12.92
C LEU A 195 -14.12 27.63 13.00
N GLY A 196 -13.44 27.56 14.15
CA GLY A 196 -13.13 26.29 14.80
C GLY A 196 -11.76 25.69 14.52
N ARG A 197 -10.78 26.15 15.30
CA ARG A 197 -9.55 25.43 15.63
C ARG A 197 -9.89 24.06 16.21
N ASN A 198 -9.70 22.97 15.45
CA ASN A 198 -9.82 21.59 15.94
C ASN A 198 -8.51 20.85 15.72
N GLU A 199 -7.67 20.88 16.76
CA GLU A 199 -6.46 20.06 16.90
C GLU A 199 -6.81 18.59 17.27
N ASP A 200 -8.10 18.27 17.43
CA ASP A 200 -8.62 16.99 17.95
C ASP A 200 -8.97 15.95 16.86
N THR A 201 -8.72 16.25 15.58
CA THR A 201 -9.20 15.39 14.46
C THR A 201 -8.21 14.25 14.12
N LEU A 202 -6.95 14.36 14.54
CA LEU A 202 -5.94 13.32 14.31
C LEU A 202 -6.02 12.20 15.35
N ASP A 203 -6.34 12.52 16.60
CA ASP A 203 -6.45 11.53 17.68
C ASP A 203 -7.70 10.66 17.51
N GLN A 204 -8.80 11.23 17.00
CA GLN A 204 -10.08 10.52 16.87
C GLN A 204 -10.12 9.58 15.65
N VAL A 205 -9.35 9.86 14.60
CA VAL A 205 -9.18 8.97 13.43
C VAL A 205 -8.23 7.83 13.75
N ASN A 206 -7.19 8.08 14.57
CA ASN A 206 -6.32 7.02 15.07
C ASN A 206 -7.11 6.04 15.94
N GLU A 207 -7.96 6.52 16.85
CA GLU A 207 -8.79 5.69 17.74
C GLU A 207 -9.84 4.86 16.97
N TYR A 208 -10.37 5.38 15.85
CA TYR A 208 -11.35 4.66 15.02
C TYR A 208 -10.70 3.64 14.07
N LEU A 209 -9.50 3.96 13.55
CA LEU A 209 -8.68 3.06 12.74
C LEU A 209 -8.08 1.93 13.59
N GLU A 210 -7.70 2.24 14.84
CA GLU A 210 -7.25 1.27 15.82
C GLU A 210 -8.40 0.33 16.23
N LYS A 211 -9.65 0.83 16.34
CA LYS A 211 -10.83 0.00 16.56
C LYS A 211 -11.18 -0.95 15.42
N LEU A 212 -11.15 -0.49 14.16
CA LEU A 212 -11.45 -1.35 13.00
C LEU A 212 -10.33 -2.36 12.74
N MET A 213 -9.09 -1.99 13.06
CA MET A 213 -7.94 -2.89 12.96
C MET A 213 -7.87 -3.85 14.14
N ASP A 214 -8.23 -3.47 15.37
CA ASP A 214 -8.41 -4.40 16.50
C ASP A 214 -9.63 -5.32 16.30
N GLU A 215 -10.62 -4.98 15.47
CA GLU A 215 -11.75 -5.88 15.24
C GLU A 215 -11.35 -7.09 14.35
N VAL A 216 -10.43 -6.91 13.39
CA VAL A 216 -9.90 -7.99 12.53
C VAL A 216 -8.59 -8.58 13.05
N VAL A 217 -7.77 -7.80 13.77
CA VAL A 217 -6.55 -8.26 14.43
C VAL A 217 -6.83 -8.82 15.83
N GLY A 218 -7.94 -8.45 16.47
CA GLY A 218 -8.40 -9.01 17.74
C GLY A 218 -8.89 -10.45 17.63
N GLU A 219 -9.18 -10.93 16.42
CA GLU A 219 -9.34 -12.38 16.17
C GLU A 219 -8.00 -13.14 16.18
N ILE A 220 -6.86 -12.43 16.10
CA ILE A 220 -5.51 -13.01 16.06
C ILE A 220 -4.64 -12.32 17.12
N GLU A 221 -5.18 -12.11 18.32
CA GLU A 221 -4.36 -12.07 19.52
C GLU A 221 -3.70 -13.45 19.69
N ILE A 222 -2.48 -13.61 19.14
CA ILE A 222 -1.48 -14.50 19.72
C ILE A 222 -0.86 -13.74 20.91
N ASP A 223 -1.72 -13.24 21.80
CA ASP A 223 -1.30 -12.94 23.16
C ASP A 223 -1.16 -14.28 23.90
N ASP A 224 -0.43 -14.27 25.00
CA ASP A 224 -0.09 -15.40 25.87
C ASP A 224 -1.34 -16.00 26.59
N ARG A 225 -2.47 -16.12 25.88
CA ARG A 225 -3.61 -16.94 26.25
C ARG A 225 -3.10 -18.37 26.27
N LYS A 226 -2.90 -18.89 27.49
CA LYS A 226 -2.74 -20.32 27.76
C LYS A 226 -3.63 -21.10 26.78
N SER A 227 -3.00 -21.71 25.77
CA SER A 227 -3.71 -22.45 24.73
C SER A 227 -4.66 -23.42 25.41
N ASP A 228 -5.95 -23.36 25.08
CA ASP A 228 -6.87 -24.41 25.53
C ASP A 228 -6.31 -25.76 25.07
N PRO A 229 -6.30 -26.79 25.93
CA PRO A 229 -5.67 -28.04 25.61
C PRO A 229 -6.39 -28.66 24.40
N VAL A 230 -5.72 -28.63 23.24
CA VAL A 230 -6.14 -29.30 22.01
C VAL A 230 -6.56 -30.74 22.36
N GLY A 231 -7.78 -31.09 21.97
CA GLY A 231 -8.35 -32.40 22.25
C GLY A 231 -7.41 -33.54 21.85
N PRO A 232 -7.36 -34.65 22.62
CA PRO A 232 -6.42 -35.74 22.38
C PRO A 232 -6.53 -36.34 20.97
N GLU A 233 -7.71 -36.28 20.35
CA GLU A 233 -7.95 -36.71 18.96
C GLU A 233 -7.22 -35.84 17.94
N ILE A 234 -7.34 -34.51 18.04
CA ILE A 234 -6.67 -33.55 17.14
C ILE A 234 -5.16 -33.67 17.30
N ARG A 235 -4.67 -33.80 18.55
CA ARG A 235 -3.25 -34.01 18.84
C ARG A 235 -2.72 -35.29 18.19
N ASN A 236 -3.42 -36.41 18.35
CA ASN A 236 -3.00 -37.69 17.76
C ASN A 236 -3.01 -37.64 16.23
N ARG A 237 -4.00 -36.96 15.62
CA ARG A 237 -4.04 -36.73 14.17
C ARG A 237 -2.89 -35.85 13.69
N ALA A 238 -2.61 -34.75 14.38
CA ALA A 238 -1.49 -33.85 14.06
C ALA A 238 -0.13 -34.58 14.13
N LEU A 239 0.09 -35.39 15.18
CA LEU A 239 1.30 -36.21 15.31
C LEU A 239 1.40 -37.30 14.24
N GLY A 240 0.26 -37.90 13.86
CA GLY A 240 0.18 -38.83 12.73
C GLY A 240 0.54 -38.16 11.40
N LEU A 241 0.08 -36.94 11.16
CA LEU A 241 0.43 -36.13 10.00
C LEU A 241 1.92 -35.80 10.00
N LYS A 242 2.48 -35.34 11.13
CA LYS A 242 3.92 -35.10 11.28
C LYS A 242 4.75 -36.31 10.85
N ALA A 243 4.44 -37.49 11.39
CA ALA A 243 5.16 -38.73 11.05
C ALA A 243 5.04 -39.10 9.56
N ARG A 244 3.88 -38.87 8.94
CA ARG A 244 3.64 -39.17 7.53
C ARG A 244 4.32 -38.19 6.59
N ILE A 245 4.38 -36.92 6.96
CA ILE A 245 5.05 -35.87 6.18
C ILE A 245 6.58 -36.05 6.26
N MET A 246 7.12 -36.47 7.42
CA MET A 246 8.56 -36.68 7.59
C MET A 246 9.09 -37.96 6.92
N ASN A 247 8.27 -39.03 6.81
CA ASN A 247 8.68 -40.31 6.24
C ASN A 247 8.30 -40.47 4.77
N PHE A 248 8.34 -39.38 4.01
CA PHE A 248 7.61 -39.29 2.76
C PHE A 248 8.50 -39.57 1.53
N GLU A 249 8.07 -40.47 0.64
CA GLU A 249 8.87 -40.95 -0.51
C GLU A 249 8.31 -40.58 -1.91
N SER A 250 7.06 -40.09 -2.05
CA SER A 250 6.42 -39.92 -3.38
C SER A 250 5.43 -38.76 -3.49
N THR A 251 5.80 -37.71 -4.24
CA THR A 251 5.10 -36.39 -4.34
C THR A 251 3.59 -36.43 -4.57
N SER A 252 3.04 -37.46 -5.24
CA SER A 252 1.60 -37.57 -5.52
C SER A 252 0.72 -37.73 -4.27
N LYS A 253 1.26 -38.26 -3.16
CA LYS A 253 0.53 -38.40 -1.90
C LYS A 253 0.60 -37.14 -1.01
N ILE A 254 1.45 -36.14 -1.34
CA ILE A 254 1.59 -34.89 -0.58
C ILE A 254 0.33 -34.05 -0.71
N VAL A 255 -0.30 -34.08 -1.88
CA VAL A 255 -1.57 -33.38 -2.13
C VAL A 255 -2.65 -33.85 -1.15
N GLY A 256 -2.72 -35.16 -0.90
CA GLY A 256 -3.62 -35.74 0.10
C GLY A 256 -3.29 -35.23 1.51
N LEU A 257 -2.01 -35.23 1.88
CA LEU A 257 -1.56 -34.71 3.17
C LEU A 257 -1.87 -33.22 3.36
N ALA A 258 -1.65 -32.38 2.35
CA ALA A 258 -1.98 -30.96 2.40
C ALA A 258 -3.49 -30.74 2.63
N ASN A 259 -4.33 -31.54 1.98
CA ASN A 259 -5.78 -31.50 2.22
C ASN A 259 -6.13 -31.93 3.65
N GLU A 260 -5.51 -32.99 4.18
CA GLU A 260 -5.72 -33.43 5.56
C GLU A 260 -5.26 -32.39 6.59
N ILE A 261 -4.12 -31.72 6.36
CA ILE A 261 -3.64 -30.60 7.20
C ILE A 261 -4.69 -29.49 7.23
N ARG A 262 -5.20 -29.10 6.05
CA ARG A 262 -6.23 -28.07 5.93
C ARG A 262 -7.50 -28.48 6.68
N GLU A 263 -8.01 -29.68 6.44
CA GLU A 263 -9.21 -30.20 7.13
C GLU A 263 -9.04 -30.18 8.65
N LEU A 264 -7.86 -30.57 9.15
CA LEU A 264 -7.57 -30.54 10.58
C LEU A 264 -7.49 -29.11 11.14
N CYS A 265 -7.03 -28.14 10.34
CA CYS A 265 -6.96 -26.73 10.72
C CYS A 265 -8.29 -25.98 10.58
N SER A 266 -9.21 -26.47 9.76
CA SER A 266 -10.57 -25.91 9.60
C SER A 266 -11.57 -26.44 10.62
N ASP A 267 -11.20 -27.44 11.41
CA ASP A 267 -12.08 -28.03 12.40
C ASP A 267 -12.30 -27.04 13.57
N LYS A 268 -13.54 -26.63 13.83
CA LYS A 268 -13.92 -25.55 14.79
C LYS A 268 -13.51 -25.80 16.26
N ARG A 269 -12.76 -26.87 16.53
CA ARG A 269 -12.37 -27.34 17.87
C ARG A 269 -10.91 -27.02 18.26
N GLY A 270 -10.11 -26.43 17.38
CA GLY A 270 -8.72 -26.09 17.71
C GLY A 270 -8.16 -24.93 16.90
N ASP A 271 -7.26 -24.18 17.54
CA ASP A 271 -6.49 -23.12 16.89
C ASP A 271 -5.55 -23.74 15.83
N SER A 272 -5.73 -23.34 14.58
CA SER A 272 -4.91 -23.80 13.45
C SER A 272 -3.42 -23.53 13.64
N SER A 273 -3.05 -22.44 14.33
CA SER A 273 -1.67 -22.16 14.75
C SER A 273 -1.09 -23.29 15.62
N VAL A 274 -1.85 -23.77 16.61
CA VAL A 274 -1.40 -24.85 17.51
C VAL A 274 -1.33 -26.18 16.78
N VAL A 275 -2.27 -26.44 15.86
CA VAL A 275 -2.23 -27.63 15.00
C VAL A 275 -0.97 -27.63 14.13
N LEU A 276 -0.64 -26.50 13.50
CA LEU A 276 0.57 -26.36 12.68
C LEU A 276 1.84 -26.44 13.52
N GLU A 277 1.83 -25.94 14.76
CA GLU A 277 2.94 -26.12 15.69
C GLU A 277 3.18 -27.59 16.07
N LEU A 278 2.11 -28.39 16.18
CA LEU A 278 2.22 -29.83 16.45
C LEU A 278 2.69 -30.64 15.22
N ILE A 279 2.32 -30.20 14.03
CA ILE A 279 2.72 -30.85 12.77
C ILE A 279 4.19 -30.56 12.44
N GLU A 280 4.68 -29.36 12.81
CA GLU A 280 6.04 -28.87 12.52
C GLU A 280 6.40 -28.91 11.02
N PRO A 281 5.57 -28.33 10.12
CA PRO A 281 5.78 -28.45 8.69
C PRO A 281 7.05 -27.75 8.17
N TRP A 282 7.71 -26.91 8.98
CA TRP A 282 9.01 -26.31 8.64
C TRP A 282 10.19 -27.29 8.64
N LEU A 283 10.06 -28.46 9.28
CA LEU A 283 11.14 -29.46 9.37
C LEU A 283 11.31 -30.32 8.12
N VAL A 284 10.35 -30.25 7.19
CA VAL A 284 10.37 -31.01 5.94
C VAL A 284 11.46 -30.51 4.99
N ASP A 285 11.85 -31.28 4.00
CA ASP A 285 12.79 -30.81 2.97
C ASP A 285 12.20 -29.66 2.11
N ASP A 286 13.05 -28.98 1.34
CA ASP A 286 12.62 -27.77 0.62
C ASP A 286 11.71 -28.09 -0.58
N GLU A 287 11.85 -29.29 -1.15
CA GLU A 287 10.99 -29.82 -2.20
C GLU A 287 9.57 -30.10 -1.68
N ILE A 288 9.42 -30.82 -0.57
CA ILE A 288 8.14 -31.10 0.09
C ILE A 288 7.52 -29.78 0.56
N ALA A 289 8.30 -28.87 1.15
CA ALA A 289 7.79 -27.56 1.57
C ALA A 289 7.22 -26.76 0.39
N SER A 290 7.89 -26.80 -0.77
CA SER A 290 7.41 -26.15 -1.98
C SER A 290 6.09 -26.74 -2.50
N VAL A 291 5.94 -28.08 -2.42
CA VAL A 291 4.71 -28.76 -2.82
C VAL A 291 3.58 -28.47 -1.82
N LEU A 292 3.87 -28.49 -0.52
CA LEU A 292 2.90 -28.18 0.54
C LEU A 292 2.33 -26.77 0.37
N ILE A 293 3.18 -25.75 0.24
CA ILE A 293 2.68 -24.37 0.09
C ILE A 293 1.84 -24.20 -1.18
N SER A 294 2.22 -24.84 -2.29
CA SER A 294 1.43 -24.80 -3.53
C SER A 294 0.07 -25.46 -3.42
N HIS A 295 -0.11 -26.45 -2.53
CA HIS A 295 -1.41 -27.11 -2.31
C HIS A 295 -2.22 -26.52 -1.15
N LEU A 296 -1.59 -25.67 -0.33
CA LEU A 296 -2.25 -24.91 0.74
C LEU A 296 -2.58 -23.46 0.30
N SER A 297 -2.48 -23.15 -1.00
CA SER A 297 -2.80 -21.84 -1.58
C SER A 297 -4.28 -21.54 -1.70
N ASN A 298 -5.14 -22.52 -1.41
CA ASN A 298 -6.59 -22.36 -1.43
C ASN A 298 -7.03 -21.45 -0.28
N GLY A 299 -7.30 -20.19 -0.62
CA GLY A 299 -7.91 -19.13 0.18
C GLY A 299 -8.27 -18.01 -0.79
N SER A 300 -9.34 -17.26 -0.53
CA SER A 300 -9.62 -16.04 -1.31
C SER A 300 -8.59 -14.95 -0.96
N GLU A 301 -8.39 -13.95 -1.83
CA GLU A 301 -7.56 -12.78 -1.47
C GLU A 301 -8.10 -12.04 -0.23
N GLU A 302 -9.39 -12.24 0.10
CA GLU A 302 -10.07 -11.66 1.25
C GLU A 302 -9.77 -12.40 2.56
N GLU A 303 -9.36 -13.68 2.51
CA GLU A 303 -9.01 -14.48 3.67
C GLU A 303 -7.56 -14.22 4.11
N PHE A 304 -7.37 -13.44 5.18
CA PHE A 304 -6.03 -13.09 5.68
C PHE A 304 -5.42 -14.18 6.61
N THR A 305 -6.26 -14.83 7.42
CA THR A 305 -5.83 -15.67 8.55
C THR A 305 -5.14 -16.95 8.09
N TRP A 306 -5.82 -17.76 7.26
CA TRP A 306 -5.28 -19.04 6.82
C TRP A 306 -4.00 -18.89 5.99
N PRO A 307 -3.94 -18.02 4.96
CA PRO A 307 -2.70 -17.83 4.22
C PRO A 307 -1.52 -17.35 5.08
N SER A 308 -1.82 -16.56 6.14
CA SER A 308 -0.78 -16.07 7.05
C SER A 308 -0.19 -17.20 7.86
N GLN A 309 -1.04 -18.11 8.35
CA GLN A 309 -0.60 -19.28 9.11
C GLN A 309 0.22 -20.25 8.26
N VAL A 310 -0.16 -20.46 7.00
CA VAL A 310 0.61 -21.29 6.05
C VAL A 310 2.01 -20.70 5.82
N LEU A 311 2.10 -19.40 5.52
CA LEU A 311 3.41 -18.75 5.32
C LEU A 311 4.28 -18.77 6.59
N CYS A 312 3.68 -18.46 7.75
CA CYS A 312 4.37 -18.43 9.04
C CYS A 312 4.85 -19.79 9.51
N SER A 313 4.12 -20.86 9.18
CA SER A 313 4.45 -22.22 9.61
C SER A 313 5.43 -22.93 8.67
N ILE A 314 5.36 -22.69 7.35
CA ILE A 314 6.18 -23.46 6.39
C ILE A 314 7.42 -22.66 5.96
N ILE A 315 7.22 -21.43 5.49
CA ILE A 315 8.23 -20.68 4.75
C ILE A 315 9.06 -19.78 5.65
N LEU A 316 8.39 -19.00 6.50
CA LEU A 316 9.06 -18.04 7.38
C LEU A 316 10.21 -18.67 8.20
N PRO A 317 10.03 -19.85 8.85
CA PRO A 317 11.08 -20.42 9.69
C PRO A 317 12.31 -20.82 8.87
N LYS A 318 12.10 -21.38 7.68
CA LYS A 318 13.18 -21.74 6.74
C LYS A 318 13.97 -20.51 6.29
N PHE A 319 13.29 -19.38 6.06
CA PHE A 319 13.94 -18.15 5.63
C PHE A 319 14.63 -17.38 6.76
N LEU A 320 14.12 -17.43 7.99
CA LEU A 320 14.74 -16.79 9.16
C LEU A 320 16.13 -17.36 9.51
N VAL A 321 16.40 -18.62 9.14
CA VAL A 321 17.65 -19.34 9.43
C VAL A 321 18.55 -19.50 8.20
N LEU A 322 18.27 -18.82 7.09
CA LEU A 322 19.10 -18.91 5.89
C LEU A 322 20.51 -18.39 6.14
N ASP A 323 21.51 -19.25 5.99
CA ASP A 323 22.93 -18.87 5.96
C ASP A 323 23.53 -18.88 4.54
N GLY A 324 22.89 -19.61 3.62
CA GLY A 324 23.25 -19.70 2.19
C GLY A 324 22.10 -19.26 1.27
N PRO A 325 22.32 -19.21 -0.06
CA PRO A 325 21.29 -18.84 -1.03
C PRO A 325 20.03 -19.70 -0.87
N ALA A 326 18.86 -19.06 -0.92
CA ALA A 326 17.60 -19.76 -0.78
C ALA A 326 17.41 -20.83 -1.90
N PRO A 327 16.88 -22.02 -1.56
CA PRO A 327 16.56 -23.05 -2.54
C PRO A 327 15.63 -22.49 -3.62
N ARG A 328 15.98 -22.73 -4.89
CA ARG A 328 15.26 -22.12 -6.03
C ARG A 328 13.80 -22.54 -6.09
N VAL A 329 13.52 -23.81 -5.80
CA VAL A 329 12.16 -24.39 -5.83
C VAL A 329 11.29 -23.75 -4.74
N LEU A 330 11.82 -23.65 -3.53
CA LEU A 330 11.13 -23.03 -2.39
C LEU A 330 10.87 -21.54 -2.62
N LEU A 331 11.86 -20.81 -3.14
CA LEU A 331 11.71 -19.38 -3.46
C LEU A 331 10.69 -19.14 -4.56
N ALA A 332 10.67 -19.98 -5.61
CA ALA A 332 9.67 -19.88 -6.67
C ALA A 332 8.25 -20.11 -6.13
N ALA A 333 8.05 -21.17 -5.34
CA ALA A 333 6.75 -21.45 -4.72
C ALA A 333 6.30 -20.32 -3.77
N THR A 334 7.24 -19.74 -3.02
CA THR A 334 6.96 -18.59 -2.14
C THR A 334 6.53 -17.34 -2.92
N VAL A 335 7.18 -17.06 -4.06
CA VAL A 335 6.84 -15.92 -4.91
C VAL A 335 5.44 -16.10 -5.51
N GLU A 336 5.11 -17.28 -6.03
CA GLU A 336 3.78 -17.55 -6.58
C GLU A 336 2.69 -17.44 -5.49
N TYR A 337 2.95 -17.96 -4.30
CA TYR A 337 2.04 -17.80 -3.16
C TYR A 337 1.86 -16.33 -2.76
N SER A 338 2.96 -15.56 -2.76
CA SER A 338 2.95 -14.14 -2.38
C SER A 338 2.27 -13.24 -3.42
N LYS A 339 2.26 -13.64 -4.70
CA LYS A 339 1.49 -12.95 -5.75
C LYS A 339 -0.02 -13.11 -5.54
N LEU A 340 -0.45 -14.30 -5.10
CA LEU A 340 -1.84 -14.57 -4.77
C LEU A 340 -2.26 -13.85 -3.47
N HIS A 341 -1.42 -13.91 -2.44
CA HIS A 341 -1.74 -13.42 -1.10
C HIS A 341 -0.84 -12.25 -0.69
N ARG A 342 -0.96 -11.10 -1.36
CA ARG A 342 -0.02 -9.97 -1.20
C ARG A 342 -0.01 -9.37 0.21
N LYS A 343 -1.19 -9.13 0.80
CA LYS A 343 -1.32 -8.58 2.17
C LYS A 343 -0.66 -9.53 3.17
N THR A 344 -0.94 -10.81 3.04
CA THR A 344 -0.35 -11.89 3.82
C THR A 344 1.18 -11.93 3.71
N ALA A 345 1.72 -11.85 2.48
CA ALA A 345 3.16 -11.82 2.26
C ALA A 345 3.86 -10.66 2.99
N VAL A 346 3.19 -9.52 3.15
CA VAL A 346 3.75 -8.41 3.94
C VAL A 346 3.87 -8.78 5.42
N HIS A 347 2.79 -9.25 6.03
CA HIS A 347 2.70 -9.40 7.49
C HIS A 347 3.25 -10.73 8.03
N ALA A 348 3.14 -11.81 7.25
CA ALA A 348 3.55 -13.16 7.62
C ALA A 348 4.95 -13.54 7.10
N LEU A 349 5.53 -12.73 6.21
CA LEU A 349 6.84 -13.01 5.62
C LEU A 349 7.78 -11.79 5.64
N LEU A 350 7.46 -10.71 4.94
CA LEU A 350 8.41 -9.60 4.74
C LEU A 350 8.73 -8.86 6.05
N LEU A 351 7.73 -8.46 6.82
CA LEU A 351 7.94 -7.78 8.10
C LEU A 351 8.74 -8.66 9.09
N PRO A 352 8.34 -9.93 9.36
CA PRO A 352 9.15 -10.85 10.16
C PRO A 352 10.62 -10.97 9.73
N LEU A 353 10.88 -11.08 8.42
CA LEU A 353 12.24 -11.25 7.90
C LEU A 353 13.07 -9.98 8.09
N ILE A 354 12.50 -8.80 7.83
CA ILE A 354 13.19 -7.52 8.02
C ILE A 354 13.48 -7.27 9.51
N LEU A 355 12.55 -7.67 10.38
CA LEU A 355 12.63 -7.54 11.83
C LEU A 355 13.39 -8.70 12.51
N ARG A 356 14.16 -9.49 11.77
CA ARG A 356 14.98 -10.56 12.32
C ARG A 356 15.92 -10.01 13.41
N LYS A 357 15.93 -10.64 14.58
CA LYS A 357 16.64 -10.19 15.79
C LYS A 357 18.14 -9.94 15.61
N ASN A 358 18.79 -10.70 14.73
CA ASN A 358 20.23 -10.56 14.45
C ASN A 358 20.50 -9.68 13.22
N GLY A 359 19.49 -8.99 12.69
CA GLY A 359 19.51 -8.32 11.40
C GLY A 359 19.48 -9.28 10.22
N ILE A 360 19.23 -8.73 9.04
CA ILE A 360 19.24 -9.51 7.79
C ILE A 360 20.66 -9.69 7.26
N ASN A 361 20.89 -10.84 6.61
CA ASN A 361 22.11 -11.17 5.86
C ASN A 361 21.83 -11.10 4.34
N ASN A 362 22.83 -11.42 3.50
CA ASN A 362 22.67 -11.32 2.04
C ASN A 362 21.61 -12.30 1.49
N PRO A 363 21.59 -13.59 1.86
CA PRO A 363 20.55 -14.49 1.39
C PRO A 363 19.13 -14.03 1.72
N ILE A 364 18.89 -13.57 2.95
CA ILE A 364 17.59 -13.05 3.37
C ILE A 364 17.25 -11.76 2.60
N CYS A 365 18.23 -10.86 2.42
CA CYS A 365 18.08 -9.64 1.60
C CYS A 365 17.64 -9.97 0.16
N ASP A 366 18.21 -11.00 -0.45
CA ASP A 366 17.89 -11.41 -1.82
C ASP A 366 16.46 -11.96 -1.92
N VAL A 367 16.04 -12.77 -0.94
CA VAL A 367 14.66 -13.26 -0.83
C VAL A 367 13.68 -12.10 -0.70
N ILE A 368 13.89 -11.20 0.26
CA ILE A 368 13.03 -10.04 0.49
C ILE A 368 12.96 -9.18 -0.78
N THR A 369 14.11 -8.89 -1.38
CA THR A 369 14.19 -8.09 -2.62
C THR A 369 13.39 -8.72 -3.74
N ARG A 370 13.47 -10.04 -3.89
CA ARG A 370 12.77 -10.75 -4.96
C ARG A 370 11.26 -10.72 -4.76
N VAL A 371 10.78 -11.00 -3.55
CA VAL A 371 9.34 -10.93 -3.22
C VAL A 371 8.81 -9.51 -3.40
N ILE A 372 9.55 -8.48 -2.96
CA ILE A 372 9.16 -7.08 -3.18
C ILE A 372 8.99 -6.78 -4.67
N LYS A 373 9.98 -7.16 -5.50
CA LYS A 373 9.99 -6.82 -6.93
C LYS A 373 8.97 -7.60 -7.75
N GLU A 374 8.71 -8.86 -7.42
CA GLU A 374 7.86 -9.75 -8.22
C GLU A 374 6.40 -9.81 -7.74
N CYS A 375 6.12 -9.43 -6.48
CA CYS A 375 4.79 -9.61 -5.89
C CYS A 375 4.08 -8.29 -5.52
N LEU A 376 4.81 -7.19 -5.31
CA LEU A 376 4.24 -5.97 -4.74
C LEU A 376 4.27 -4.78 -5.71
N HIS A 377 3.22 -3.96 -5.65
CA HIS A 377 3.19 -2.66 -6.31
C HIS A 377 4.07 -1.66 -5.53
N PRO A 378 4.77 -0.71 -6.18
CA PRO A 378 5.59 0.30 -5.50
C PRO A 378 4.86 1.05 -4.37
N ALA A 379 3.56 1.32 -4.51
CA ALA A 379 2.74 1.92 -3.47
C ALA A 379 2.65 1.06 -2.18
N HIS A 380 2.62 -0.27 -2.31
CA HIS A 380 2.65 -1.19 -1.17
C HIS A 380 4.03 -1.17 -0.51
N VAL A 381 5.09 -1.05 -1.32
CA VAL A 381 6.47 -0.95 -0.80
C VAL A 381 6.68 0.37 -0.05
N SER A 382 6.11 1.48 -0.52
CA SER A 382 6.07 2.75 0.21
C SER A 382 5.40 2.59 1.57
N ALA A 383 4.25 1.92 1.61
CA ALA A 383 3.51 1.65 2.84
C ALA A 383 4.35 0.83 3.84
N ILE A 384 5.04 -0.20 3.36
CA ILE A 384 5.93 -1.03 4.18
C ILE A 384 7.07 -0.18 4.75
N CYS A 385 7.69 0.68 3.94
CA CYS A 385 8.76 1.57 4.41
C CYS A 385 8.28 2.51 5.51
N GLN A 386 7.13 3.17 5.30
CA GLN A 386 6.54 4.06 6.30
C GLN A 386 6.25 3.32 7.60
N LYS A 387 5.65 2.13 7.50
CA LYS A 387 5.32 1.28 8.65
C LYS A 387 6.57 0.82 9.41
N LEU A 388 7.63 0.45 8.70
CA LEU A 388 8.89 -0.02 9.27
C LEU A 388 9.74 1.09 9.90
N LEU A 389 9.73 2.28 9.31
CA LEU A 389 10.57 3.41 9.75
C LEU A 389 9.85 4.26 10.80
N CYS A 390 8.56 4.55 10.56
CA CYS A 390 7.78 5.49 11.36
C CYS A 390 6.71 4.82 12.23
N GLY A 391 6.30 3.59 11.91
CA GLY A 391 5.19 2.96 12.62
C GLY A 391 5.52 2.57 14.05
N GLY A 392 4.54 2.67 14.95
CA GLY A 392 4.63 2.23 16.34
C GLY A 392 4.76 0.71 16.49
N LYS A 393 4.93 0.23 17.74
CA LYS A 393 5.04 -1.21 18.04
C LYS A 393 3.80 -1.98 17.57
N ASP A 394 2.62 -1.42 17.81
CA ASP A 394 1.33 -2.04 17.45
C ASP A 394 1.06 -2.00 15.95
N GLU A 395 1.61 -1.00 15.26
CA GLU A 395 1.54 -0.97 13.80
C GLU A 395 2.41 -2.06 13.22
N ARG A 396 3.64 -2.27 13.71
CA ARG A 396 4.60 -3.29 13.22
C ARG A 396 4.22 -4.74 13.57
N ARG A 397 2.97 -5.00 13.97
CA ARG A 397 2.46 -6.34 14.25
C ARG A 397 2.75 -7.31 13.10
N VAL A 398 3.54 -8.32 13.43
CA VAL A 398 3.91 -9.45 12.57
C VAL A 398 3.08 -10.67 12.92
N VAL A 399 2.70 -11.45 11.90
CA VAL A 399 2.15 -12.79 12.13
C VAL A 399 3.32 -13.76 12.22
N CYS A 400 3.35 -14.60 13.25
CA CYS A 400 4.37 -15.63 13.43
C CYS A 400 3.86 -16.68 14.42
N LEU A 401 4.31 -17.93 14.29
CA LEU A 401 4.05 -18.95 15.32
C LEU A 401 4.83 -18.63 16.60
N SER A 402 4.28 -19.07 17.74
CA SER A 402 4.84 -18.78 19.06
C SER A 402 6.26 -19.33 19.21
N CYS A 403 6.51 -20.52 18.65
CA CYS A 403 7.81 -21.20 18.65
C CYS A 403 8.92 -20.43 17.90
N HIS A 404 8.57 -19.52 17.00
CA HIS A 404 9.52 -18.75 16.18
C HIS A 404 9.64 -17.27 16.59
N ARG A 405 8.79 -16.80 17.53
CA ARG A 405 8.77 -15.40 17.98
C ARG A 405 10.14 -14.92 18.49
N ASN A 406 10.92 -15.80 19.12
CA ASN A 406 12.25 -15.50 19.67
C ASN A 406 13.29 -15.07 18.61
N LEU A 407 13.03 -15.33 17.33
CA LEU A 407 13.89 -14.95 16.21
C LEU A 407 13.59 -13.55 15.66
N ILE A 408 12.49 -12.94 16.10
CA ILE A 408 11.99 -11.64 15.62
C ILE A 408 12.13 -10.60 16.74
N SER A 409 12.49 -9.37 16.36
CA SER A 409 12.58 -8.20 17.25
C SER A 409 11.49 -7.19 16.88
N ASP A 410 11.18 -6.27 17.80
CA ASP A 410 10.28 -5.15 17.50
C ASP A 410 10.99 -4.02 16.73
N GLU A 411 12.33 -4.06 16.71
CA GLU A 411 13.17 -3.04 16.09
C GLU A 411 14.00 -3.60 14.94
N MET A 412 14.23 -2.74 13.96
CA MET A 412 15.04 -3.09 12.80
C MET A 412 16.53 -2.95 13.12
N VAL A 413 17.30 -4.01 12.89
CA VAL A 413 18.74 -3.99 13.10
C VAL A 413 19.45 -3.55 11.82
N TRP A 414 20.12 -2.40 11.88
CA TRP A 414 20.83 -1.85 10.73
C TRP A 414 22.15 -2.57 10.43
N THR A 415 22.15 -3.32 9.34
CA THR A 415 23.30 -4.07 8.80
C THR A 415 23.61 -3.60 7.37
N GLU A 416 24.77 -4.00 6.83
CA GLU A 416 25.10 -3.72 5.42
C GLU A 416 24.06 -4.30 4.44
N SER A 417 23.52 -5.47 4.74
CA SER A 417 22.48 -6.12 3.93
C SER A 417 21.17 -5.33 3.98
N LEU A 418 20.85 -4.69 5.11
CA LEU A 418 19.71 -3.79 5.20
C LEU A 418 19.89 -2.51 4.38
N PHE A 419 21.07 -1.90 4.39
CA PHE A 419 21.35 -0.77 3.49
C PHE A 419 21.21 -1.16 2.02
N ASN A 420 21.69 -2.35 1.66
CA ASN A 420 21.51 -2.89 0.31
C ASN A 420 20.03 -3.14 -0.02
N LEU A 421 19.23 -3.61 0.94
CA LEU A 421 17.78 -3.75 0.78
C LEU A 421 17.12 -2.39 0.51
N PHE A 422 17.38 -1.38 1.32
CA PHE A 422 16.83 -0.03 1.10
C PHE A 422 17.29 0.58 -0.22
N GLN A 423 18.54 0.36 -0.63
CA GLN A 423 19.01 0.74 -1.96
C GLN A 423 18.17 0.06 -3.07
N SER A 424 17.90 -1.24 -2.93
CA SER A 424 17.09 -2.00 -3.87
C SER A 424 15.64 -1.49 -3.92
N ILE A 425 15.07 -1.15 -2.77
CA ILE A 425 13.74 -0.55 -2.62
C ILE A 425 13.67 0.82 -3.30
N LEU A 426 14.62 1.71 -3.05
CA LEU A 426 14.67 3.03 -3.69
C LEU A 426 14.80 2.91 -5.22
N ASN A 427 15.53 1.90 -5.69
CA ASN A 427 15.61 1.59 -7.11
C ASN A 427 14.28 1.12 -7.73
N HIS A 428 13.32 0.69 -6.92
CA HIS A 428 11.98 0.27 -7.33
C HIS A 428 10.96 1.44 -7.43
N ASN A 429 11.44 2.68 -7.58
CA ASN A 429 10.62 3.90 -7.77
C ASN A 429 9.56 4.12 -6.68
N VAL A 430 9.94 3.81 -5.44
CA VAL A 430 9.09 3.97 -4.26
C VAL A 430 9.04 5.43 -3.83
N CYS A 431 7.85 5.93 -3.49
CA CYS A 431 7.67 7.27 -2.92
C CYS A 431 7.81 7.20 -1.40
N LEU A 432 8.80 7.88 -0.82
CA LEU A 432 8.96 8.00 0.62
C LEU A 432 8.31 9.29 1.14
N THR A 433 7.72 9.22 2.33
CA THR A 433 7.23 10.41 3.06
C THR A 433 8.40 11.17 3.71
N GLN A 434 8.18 12.43 4.08
CA GLN A 434 9.20 13.23 4.76
C GLN A 434 9.66 12.55 6.06
N ASP A 435 8.73 12.06 6.88
CA ASP A 435 9.06 11.38 8.14
C ASP A 435 9.93 10.13 7.93
N SER A 436 9.64 9.36 6.86
CA SER A 436 10.44 8.19 6.51
C SER A 436 11.87 8.59 6.14
N VAL A 437 12.01 9.70 5.39
CA VAL A 437 13.31 10.26 5.02
C VAL A 437 14.06 10.78 6.25
N ASP A 438 13.37 11.49 7.15
CA ASP A 438 13.95 12.02 8.38
C ASP A 438 14.50 10.89 9.26
N HIS A 439 13.74 9.80 9.41
CA HIS A 439 14.19 8.61 10.14
C HIS A 439 15.41 7.95 9.49
N ILE A 440 15.41 7.83 8.15
CA ILE A 440 16.57 7.31 7.40
C ILE A 440 17.80 8.20 7.63
N VAL A 441 17.66 9.52 7.55
CA VAL A 441 18.78 10.47 7.75
C VAL A 441 19.34 10.35 9.16
N TYR A 442 18.48 10.29 10.18
CA TYR A 442 18.91 10.06 11.56
C TYR A 442 19.74 8.79 11.68
N GLN A 443 19.28 7.69 11.07
CA GLN A 443 20.01 6.45 11.09
C GLN A 443 21.32 6.49 10.32
N VAL A 444 21.36 7.18 9.17
CA VAL A 444 22.58 7.40 8.40
C VAL A 444 23.64 8.09 9.25
N GLN A 445 23.25 9.13 9.99
CA GLN A 445 24.16 9.85 10.88
C GLN A 445 24.74 8.94 11.95
N TYR A 446 23.90 8.11 12.59
CA TYR A 446 24.31 7.14 13.61
C TYR A 446 25.21 6.04 13.04
N SER A 447 24.96 5.62 11.80
CA SER A 447 25.61 4.47 11.16
C SER A 447 26.92 4.84 10.44
N ALA A 448 27.15 6.13 10.16
CA ALA A 448 28.24 6.61 9.32
C ALA A 448 29.64 6.16 9.78
N GLU A 449 29.91 6.20 11.09
CA GLU A 449 31.20 5.79 11.65
C GLU A 449 31.39 4.27 11.55
N ARG A 450 30.37 3.52 11.98
CA ARG A 450 30.37 2.05 12.00
C ARG A 450 30.53 1.44 10.60
N PHE A 451 29.93 2.06 9.59
CA PHE A 451 29.95 1.57 8.21
C PHE A 451 30.79 2.43 7.27
N SER A 452 31.78 3.15 7.82
CA SER A 452 32.63 4.09 7.08
C SER A 452 33.33 3.48 5.85
N GLN A 453 33.72 2.20 5.91
CA GLN A 453 34.37 1.48 4.79
C GLN A 453 33.41 0.66 3.93
N SER A 454 32.11 0.64 4.26
CA SER A 454 31.13 -0.20 3.59
C SER A 454 30.70 0.37 2.24
N LEU A 455 31.02 -0.32 1.16
CA LEU A 455 30.57 0.07 -0.18
C LEU A 455 29.03 -0.02 -0.32
N LYS A 456 28.38 -0.97 0.38
CA LYS A 456 26.92 -1.10 0.40
C LYS A 456 26.26 0.12 1.03
N PHE A 457 26.81 0.58 2.16
CA PHE A 457 26.36 1.82 2.79
C PHE A 457 26.56 3.04 1.88
N GLY A 458 27.75 3.19 1.28
CA GLY A 458 28.03 4.28 0.35
C GLY A 458 27.10 4.28 -0.88
N ASN A 459 26.84 3.12 -1.48
CA ASN A 459 25.94 2.99 -2.62
C ASN A 459 24.49 3.28 -2.25
N PHE A 460 24.04 2.86 -1.07
CA PHE A 460 22.76 3.23 -0.51
C PHE A 460 22.63 4.75 -0.37
N LEU A 461 23.60 5.42 0.26
CA LEU A 461 23.61 6.87 0.39
C LEU A 461 23.54 7.57 -0.96
N LEU A 462 24.26 7.04 -1.95
CA LEU A 462 24.27 7.63 -3.29
C LEU A 462 22.89 7.52 -3.94
N CYS A 463 22.23 6.39 -3.77
CA CYS A 463 20.86 6.17 -4.23
C CYS A 463 19.88 7.10 -3.49
N LEU A 464 20.01 7.25 -2.18
CA LEU A 464 19.19 8.13 -1.35
C LEU A 464 19.31 9.58 -1.80
N VAL A 465 20.54 10.11 -1.88
CA VAL A 465 20.83 11.49 -2.30
C VAL A 465 20.32 11.77 -3.72
N THR A 466 20.44 10.80 -4.63
CA THR A 466 20.00 10.99 -6.02
C THR A 466 18.48 10.91 -6.19
N LYS A 467 17.81 9.97 -5.52
CA LYS A 467 16.37 9.74 -5.69
C LYS A 467 15.49 10.58 -4.77
N CYS A 468 15.96 10.92 -3.58
CA CYS A 468 15.19 11.67 -2.58
C CYS A 468 15.67 13.12 -2.42
N SER A 469 16.47 13.65 -3.36
CA SER A 469 17.06 15.00 -3.28
C SER A 469 16.08 16.10 -2.81
N PRO A 470 14.84 16.20 -3.32
CA PRO A 470 13.91 17.25 -2.88
C PRO A 470 13.59 17.19 -1.38
N LEU A 471 13.48 15.99 -0.81
CA LEU A 471 13.14 15.73 0.59
C LEU A 471 14.34 15.86 1.55
N LEU A 472 15.56 15.89 0.99
CA LEU A 472 16.81 15.92 1.75
C LEU A 472 17.42 17.33 1.90
N LYS A 473 16.78 18.37 1.34
CA LYS A 473 17.33 19.75 1.35
C LYS A 473 17.60 20.28 2.75
N SER A 474 16.67 20.07 3.68
CA SER A 474 16.81 20.43 5.10
C SER A 474 17.93 19.65 5.80
N HIS A 475 18.29 18.47 5.29
CA HIS A 475 19.26 17.54 5.87
C HIS A 475 20.66 17.61 5.28
N LYS A 476 20.90 18.52 4.31
CA LYS A 476 22.17 18.63 3.57
C LYS A 476 23.39 18.66 4.48
N ARG A 477 23.36 19.46 5.56
CA ARG A 477 24.50 19.58 6.49
C ARG A 477 24.80 18.27 7.22
N ILE A 478 23.76 17.66 7.80
CA ILE A 478 23.87 16.39 8.54
C ILE A 478 24.40 15.28 7.63
N LEU A 479 23.89 15.20 6.40
CA LEU A 479 24.34 14.22 5.41
C LEU A 479 25.78 14.48 4.97
N THR A 480 26.20 15.74 4.83
CA THR A 480 27.58 16.09 4.47
C THR A 480 28.53 15.61 5.57
N GLU A 481 28.24 15.93 6.83
CA GLU A 481 29.02 15.46 7.99
C GLU A 481 29.08 13.93 8.08
N ALA A 482 27.97 13.25 7.81
CA ALA A 482 27.91 11.79 7.78
C ALA A 482 28.76 11.21 6.64
N VAL A 483 28.70 11.79 5.44
CA VAL A 483 29.49 11.35 4.28
C VAL A 483 30.98 11.61 4.47
N GLU A 484 31.37 12.72 5.10
CA GLU A 484 32.78 13.01 5.43
C GLU A 484 33.41 11.95 6.34
N ARG A 485 32.61 11.26 7.15
CA ARG A 485 33.05 10.13 7.98
C ARG A 485 33.21 8.82 7.21
N THR A 486 32.74 8.75 5.96
CA THR A 486 32.91 7.58 5.10
C THR A 486 34.24 7.62 4.35
N ASN A 487 34.83 6.45 4.12
CA ASN A 487 36.06 6.27 3.35
C ASN A 487 35.85 5.19 2.29
N THR A 488 35.12 5.54 1.23
CA THR A 488 34.82 4.64 0.11
C THR A 488 35.06 5.33 -1.23
N LEU A 489 35.07 4.56 -2.32
CA LEU A 489 35.22 5.08 -3.68
C LEU A 489 34.10 6.05 -4.08
N VAL A 490 32.93 5.95 -3.45
CA VAL A 490 31.76 6.80 -3.75
C VAL A 490 31.69 8.06 -2.89
N THR A 491 32.54 8.20 -1.86
CA THR A 491 32.52 9.35 -0.92
C THR A 491 32.67 10.68 -1.64
N LYS A 492 33.63 10.80 -2.58
CA LYS A 492 33.82 12.05 -3.35
C LYS A 492 32.61 12.37 -4.23
N SER A 493 31.99 11.35 -4.83
CA SER A 493 30.78 11.50 -5.64
C SER A 493 29.60 11.99 -4.80
N LEU A 494 29.43 11.43 -3.60
CA LEU A 494 28.42 11.85 -2.64
C LEU A 494 28.58 13.32 -2.23
N LEU A 495 29.78 13.73 -1.82
CA LEU A 495 30.05 15.13 -1.46
C LEU A 495 29.78 16.08 -2.62
N SER A 496 30.16 15.69 -3.84
CA SER A 496 29.88 16.51 -5.03
C SER A 496 28.39 16.67 -5.29
N LYS A 497 27.57 15.63 -5.08
CA LYS A 497 26.11 15.71 -5.26
C LYS A 497 25.44 16.51 -4.16
N LEU A 498 25.87 16.34 -2.91
CA LEU A 498 25.38 17.11 -1.77
C LEU A 498 25.70 18.60 -1.93
N ALA A 499 26.85 18.95 -2.51
CA ALA A 499 27.20 20.34 -2.78
C ALA A 499 26.21 21.04 -3.71
N VAL A 500 25.66 20.31 -4.69
CA VAL A 500 24.75 20.81 -5.74
C VAL A 500 23.27 20.82 -5.32
N MET A 501 22.91 20.05 -4.28
CA MET A 501 21.58 20.12 -3.65
C MET A 501 21.34 21.44 -2.95
#